data_AF-B8DS22-F1
#
_entry.id   AF-B8DS22-F1
#
_cell.length_a   1.000
_cell.length_b   1.000
_cell.length_c   1.000
_cell.angle_alpha   90.00
_cell.angle_beta   90.00
_cell.angle_gamma   90.00
#
_symmetry.space_group_name_H-M   'P 1'
#
loop_
_entity.id
_entity.type
_entity.pdbx_description
1 polymer ?
#
loop_
_entity_poly.entity_id
_entity_poly.type
_entity_poly.pdbx_seq_one_letter_code
_entity_poly.pdbx_strand_id
1 'polypeptide(L)'
;MLIGPHTHDEFMEVARNFHGYPAPGLIIGGYMVELARRGLPEGVLFDAISETEQCLPDAVQLLTPCTVGNGWLRIMNFGIYAVSLFDKRTGEGVRVHLDVDKMGPWEEIRTWFLKLKPKKDQDTPLLQAQIKEAGPDILTARPITVRPDRLGHKGKGLVGRCPLCGEYYPVSSGGICRSCQGESPYHAGPGFAFEGQPALRAVPVAEAVGKRALHDMTRIVPGEHKDAEFTAGQELTAGDICRLQMMGRNSIYVQDAAESDDAWVHEDEAARTFAAMLAGEGVAMRDNPREGKANLTATRDGLLMVDTERLERFNLVPDVMCATRQGYSMVLAGAKVAGTRAIPLYLSRENFIKATAMLQDGPLLQVLPMRAARIGILVTGTEVFQGLIQDKFAPIITQKAQRLNCEVVKTVFAPDDAALITQGVRDLIAAGADLVVTTAGLSVDPDDVTRKGLMDAGLTDMLYGLPMLPGTMSLVGRIASEQAPHPVQVVGVPACALFFKTTALDILLPRLLAGVEITRRDLAKLGDGGLCMECKSCTYPKCPFGK
;
A
#
# COMPACT_ATOMS: atom_id res chain seq x y z
N MET A 1 -31.80 23.14 22.59
CA MET A 1 -30.55 23.67 22.01
C MET A 1 -30.87 24.28 20.64
N LEU A 2 -30.39 25.48 20.32
CA LEU A 2 -30.47 26.02 18.94
C LEU A 2 -29.55 25.22 18.02
N ILE A 3 -29.87 25.13 16.73
CA ILE A 3 -29.03 24.52 15.70
C ILE A 3 -28.40 25.65 14.89
N GLY A 4 -27.16 26.04 15.22
CA GLY A 4 -26.58 27.28 14.72
C GLY A 4 -27.43 28.50 15.13
N PRO A 5 -27.91 29.33 14.18
CA PRO A 5 -28.79 30.45 14.47
C PRO A 5 -30.29 30.08 14.49
N HIS A 6 -30.65 28.81 14.26
CA HIS A 6 -32.04 28.38 14.05
C HIS A 6 -32.61 27.63 15.26
N THR A 7 -33.91 27.78 15.48
CA THR A 7 -34.70 26.79 16.24
C THR A 7 -34.77 25.47 15.48
N HIS A 8 -35.21 24.39 16.14
CA HIS A 8 -35.39 23.09 15.47
C HIS A 8 -36.31 23.21 14.25
N ASP A 9 -37.47 23.85 14.40
CA ASP A 9 -38.47 23.94 13.33
C ASP A 9 -37.99 24.82 12.16
N GLU A 10 -37.26 25.90 12.46
CA GLU A 10 -36.60 26.70 11.41
C GLU A 10 -35.52 25.90 10.68
N PHE A 11 -34.72 25.11 11.40
CA PHE A 11 -33.70 24.25 10.78
C PHE A 11 -34.33 23.16 9.90
N MET A 12 -35.52 22.65 10.24
CA MET A 12 -36.27 21.72 9.39
C MET A 12 -36.61 22.34 8.02
N GLU A 13 -37.00 23.62 7.99
CA GLU A 13 -37.24 24.34 6.74
C GLU A 13 -35.95 24.54 5.94
N VAL A 14 -34.85 24.92 6.60
CA VAL A 14 -33.53 25.05 5.97
C VAL A 14 -33.08 23.71 5.37
N ALA A 15 -33.21 22.62 6.13
CA ALA A 15 -32.89 21.27 5.70
C ALA A 15 -33.74 20.84 4.50
N ARG A 16 -35.05 21.14 4.49
CA ARG A 16 -35.92 20.86 3.35
C ARG A 16 -35.49 21.60 2.09
N ASN A 17 -35.15 22.87 2.21
CA ASN A 17 -34.75 23.69 1.06
C ASN A 17 -33.41 23.28 0.45
N PHE A 18 -32.47 22.80 1.27
CA PHE A 18 -31.13 22.41 0.80
C PHE A 18 -31.04 20.93 0.38
N HIS A 19 -31.61 20.02 1.18
CA HIS A 19 -31.46 18.57 1.04
C HIS A 19 -32.70 17.92 0.39
N GLY A 20 -33.72 18.71 0.03
CA GLY A 20 -34.99 18.25 -0.56
C GLY A 20 -35.97 17.62 0.42
N TYR A 21 -35.49 17.19 1.60
CA TYR A 21 -36.29 16.62 2.66
C TYR A 21 -35.53 16.74 4.00
N PRO A 22 -36.20 17.04 5.14
CA PRO A 22 -35.56 17.04 6.45
C PRO A 22 -35.23 15.62 6.91
N ALA A 23 -34.16 15.06 6.35
CA ALA A 23 -33.70 13.71 6.64
C ALA A 23 -33.31 13.58 8.12
N PRO A 24 -33.69 12.49 8.83
CA PRO A 24 -33.34 12.26 10.23
C PRO A 24 -31.85 12.48 10.54
N GLY A 25 -30.98 11.98 9.65
CA GLY A 25 -29.54 12.16 9.77
C GLY A 25 -29.11 13.64 9.69
N LEU A 26 -29.70 14.42 8.79
CA LEU A 26 -29.39 15.85 8.65
C LEU A 26 -29.79 16.63 9.91
N ILE A 27 -30.96 16.33 10.48
CA ILE A 27 -31.47 16.95 11.71
C ILE A 27 -30.53 16.65 12.88
N ILE A 28 -30.19 15.38 13.10
CA ILE A 28 -29.23 14.96 14.13
C ILE A 28 -27.87 15.60 13.87
N GLY A 29 -27.43 15.64 12.60
CA GLY A 29 -26.19 16.28 12.18
C GLY A 29 -26.13 17.75 12.55
N GLY A 30 -27.25 18.47 12.51
CA GLY A 30 -27.34 19.86 12.96
C GLY A 30 -26.97 20.00 14.44
N TYR A 31 -27.53 19.15 15.30
CA TYR A 31 -27.16 19.13 16.72
C TYR A 31 -25.69 18.72 16.94
N MET A 32 -25.17 17.78 16.14
CA MET A 32 -23.78 17.36 16.22
C MET A 32 -22.80 18.49 15.89
N VAL A 33 -23.08 19.24 14.82
CA VAL A 33 -22.25 20.37 14.38
C VAL A 33 -22.29 21.49 15.41
N GLU A 34 -23.47 21.81 15.96
CA GLU A 34 -23.58 22.80 17.03
C GLU A 34 -22.79 22.38 18.27
N LEU A 35 -22.92 21.12 18.70
CA LEU A 35 -22.22 20.60 19.87
C LEU A 35 -20.70 20.62 19.68
N ALA A 36 -20.21 20.27 18.48
CA ALA A 36 -18.79 20.36 18.15
C ALA A 36 -18.31 21.83 18.17
N ARG A 37 -19.10 22.74 17.59
CA ARG A 37 -18.77 24.17 17.49
C ARG A 37 -18.66 24.84 18.86
N ARG A 38 -19.56 24.51 19.79
CA ARG A 38 -19.53 25.02 21.18
C ARG A 38 -18.30 24.55 21.96
N GLY A 39 -17.70 23.45 21.56
CA GLY A 39 -16.47 22.93 22.15
C GLY A 39 -15.19 23.56 21.59
N LEU A 40 -15.30 24.48 20.62
CA LEU A 40 -14.17 25.22 20.07
C LEU A 40 -14.04 26.62 20.70
N PRO A 41 -12.83 27.19 20.76
CA PRO A 41 -12.64 28.59 21.17
C PRO A 41 -13.39 29.56 20.25
N GLU A 42 -13.91 30.65 20.82
CA GLU A 42 -14.61 31.68 20.06
C GLU A 42 -13.67 32.35 19.04
N GLY A 43 -14.16 32.56 17.81
CA GLY A 43 -13.40 33.22 16.73
C GLY A 43 -12.32 32.36 16.07
N VAL A 44 -12.17 31.08 16.44
CA VAL A 44 -11.18 30.19 15.81
C VAL A 44 -11.55 29.88 14.36
N LEU A 45 -10.54 29.82 13.49
CA LEU A 45 -10.70 29.29 12.13
C LEU A 45 -10.59 27.76 12.20
N PHE A 46 -11.68 27.07 11.86
CA PHE A 46 -11.74 25.62 11.93
C PHE A 46 -12.00 24.96 10.57
N ASP A 47 -11.57 23.71 10.45
CA ASP A 47 -11.95 22.77 9.40
C ASP A 47 -12.90 21.71 9.98
N ALA A 48 -13.56 20.98 9.08
CA ALA A 48 -14.48 19.90 9.41
C ALA A 48 -14.07 18.57 8.77
N ILE A 49 -14.28 17.48 9.49
CA ILE A 49 -14.24 16.12 8.95
C ILE A 49 -15.60 15.45 9.21
N SER A 50 -16.21 14.91 8.16
CA SER A 50 -17.35 14.01 8.28
C SER A 50 -16.90 12.57 8.07
N GLU A 51 -17.26 11.67 8.98
CA GLU A 51 -16.85 10.26 8.93
C GLU A 51 -17.83 9.38 8.11
N THR A 52 -18.79 10.03 7.45
CA THR A 52 -19.81 9.43 6.59
C THR A 52 -20.16 10.38 5.45
N GLU A 53 -20.61 9.84 4.33
CA GLU A 53 -21.18 10.61 3.23
C GLU A 53 -22.68 10.88 3.40
N GLN A 54 -23.32 10.23 4.37
CA GLN A 54 -24.78 10.16 4.50
C GLN A 54 -25.31 11.36 5.31
N CYS A 55 -25.90 12.37 4.64
CA CYS A 55 -26.59 13.55 5.22
C CYS A 55 -25.73 14.50 6.06
N LEU A 56 -24.81 13.99 6.88
CA LEU A 56 -24.00 14.75 7.84
C LEU A 56 -23.10 15.82 7.19
N PRO A 57 -22.49 15.60 6.00
CA PRO A 57 -21.77 16.66 5.31
C PRO A 57 -22.64 17.91 5.07
N ASP A 58 -23.93 17.73 4.77
CA ASP A 58 -24.84 18.84 4.49
C ASP A 58 -25.16 19.65 5.75
N ALA A 59 -25.24 19.00 6.91
CA ALA A 59 -25.38 19.71 8.18
C ALA A 59 -24.22 20.68 8.44
N VAL A 60 -22.99 20.24 8.11
CA VAL A 60 -21.79 21.08 8.23
C VAL A 60 -21.89 22.27 7.27
N GLN A 61 -22.27 22.04 6.02
CA GLN A 61 -22.34 23.08 4.98
C GLN A 61 -23.44 24.11 5.26
N LEU A 62 -24.54 23.70 5.89
CA LEU A 62 -25.64 24.59 6.27
C LEU A 62 -25.29 25.48 7.46
N LEU A 63 -24.48 24.99 8.40
CA LEU A 63 -24.26 25.64 9.70
C LEU A 63 -22.87 26.28 9.86
N THR A 64 -21.97 26.04 8.92
CA THR A 64 -20.58 26.49 8.97
C THR A 64 -20.12 26.96 7.60
N PRO A 65 -19.04 27.78 7.52
CA PRO A 65 -18.44 28.09 6.24
C PRO A 65 -17.66 26.89 5.63
N CYS A 66 -17.61 25.73 6.30
CA CYS A 66 -16.87 24.58 5.81
C CYS A 66 -17.66 23.86 4.72
N THR A 67 -17.13 23.84 3.49
CA THR A 67 -17.76 23.16 2.36
C THR A 67 -16.81 22.19 1.70
N VAL A 68 -17.35 21.19 0.99
CA VAL A 68 -16.52 20.33 0.15
C VAL A 68 -15.85 21.17 -0.94
N GLY A 69 -16.55 22.18 -1.47
CA GLY A 69 -16.07 23.04 -2.54
C GLY A 69 -14.86 23.92 -2.17
N ASN A 70 -14.83 24.49 -0.97
CA ASN A 70 -13.66 25.24 -0.48
C ASN A 70 -12.61 24.35 0.21
N GLY A 71 -12.85 23.04 0.27
CA GLY A 71 -11.96 22.03 0.85
C GLY A 71 -11.97 21.98 2.38
N TRP A 72 -12.68 22.88 3.07
CA TRP A 72 -12.66 22.99 4.53
C TRP A 72 -13.49 21.91 5.21
N LEU A 73 -14.38 21.25 4.45
CA LEU A 73 -15.03 20.01 4.86
C LEU A 73 -14.43 18.84 4.07
N ARG A 74 -13.95 17.83 4.79
CA ARG A 74 -13.43 16.58 4.22
C ARG A 74 -14.32 15.41 4.62
N ILE A 75 -14.67 14.58 3.65
CA ILE A 75 -15.43 13.35 3.89
C ILE A 75 -14.44 12.19 3.97
N MET A 76 -14.31 11.60 5.16
CA MET A 76 -13.51 10.40 5.43
C MET A 76 -14.47 9.27 5.77
N ASN A 77 -15.03 8.62 4.74
CA ASN A 77 -16.12 7.67 4.94
C ASN A 77 -15.63 6.38 5.64
N PHE A 78 -15.72 6.35 6.96
CA PHE A 78 -15.47 5.18 7.81
C PHE A 78 -16.76 4.39 8.08
N GLY A 79 -17.90 4.86 7.57
CA GLY A 79 -19.22 4.32 7.91
C GLY A 79 -19.70 4.71 9.31
N ILE A 80 -19.04 5.67 9.97
CA ILE A 80 -19.37 6.10 11.33
C ILE A 80 -20.12 7.43 11.26
N TYR A 81 -21.25 7.54 11.97
CA TYR A 81 -22.04 8.76 12.02
C TYR A 81 -21.41 9.78 12.99
N ALA A 82 -20.32 10.40 12.56
CA ALA A 82 -19.52 11.33 13.36
C ALA A 82 -19.03 12.54 12.55
N VAL A 83 -18.91 13.68 13.23
CA VAL A 83 -18.33 14.91 12.71
C VAL A 83 -17.27 15.43 13.67
N SER A 84 -16.19 15.98 13.14
CA SER A 84 -15.17 16.66 13.90
C SER A 84 -15.00 18.10 13.41
N LEU A 85 -14.98 19.07 14.31
CA LEU A 85 -14.55 20.44 14.03
C LEU A 85 -13.26 20.70 14.80
N PHE A 86 -12.25 21.28 14.15
CA PHE A 86 -10.92 21.47 14.75
C PHE A 86 -10.21 22.71 14.19
N ASP A 87 -9.39 23.33 15.03
CA ASP A 87 -8.54 24.47 14.67
C ASP A 87 -7.59 24.10 13.51
N LYS A 88 -7.61 24.92 12.44
CA LYS A 88 -6.81 24.68 11.23
C LYS A 88 -5.30 24.64 11.48
N ARG A 89 -4.81 25.32 12.53
CA ARG A 89 -3.40 25.49 12.87
C ARG A 89 -2.89 24.42 13.82
N THR A 90 -3.63 24.16 14.90
CA THR A 90 -3.18 23.24 15.96
C THR A 90 -3.68 21.82 15.73
N GLY A 91 -4.78 21.66 14.98
CA GLY A 91 -5.48 20.38 14.83
C GLY A 91 -6.35 20.02 16.03
N GLU A 92 -6.33 20.80 17.11
CA GLU A 92 -7.14 20.55 18.30
C GLU A 92 -8.61 20.84 18.02
N GLY A 93 -9.50 19.96 18.48
CA GLY A 93 -10.91 20.12 18.22
C GLY A 93 -11.79 19.15 18.98
N VAL A 94 -13.05 19.08 18.53
CA VAL A 94 -14.07 18.25 19.14
C VAL A 94 -14.69 17.35 18.09
N ARG A 95 -14.70 16.05 18.40
CA ARG A 95 -15.41 15.03 17.62
C ARG A 95 -16.70 14.69 18.32
N VAL A 96 -17.80 14.79 17.59
CA VAL A 96 -19.15 14.40 18.03
C VAL A 96 -19.63 13.23 17.20
N HIS A 97 -20.19 12.22 17.86
CA HIS A 97 -20.81 11.09 17.18
C HIS A 97 -22.17 10.77 17.79
N LEU A 98 -23.02 10.15 16.98
CA LEU A 98 -24.30 9.60 17.40
C LEU A 98 -24.04 8.35 18.27
N ASP A 99 -24.51 8.37 19.50
CA ASP A 99 -24.18 7.39 20.54
C ASP A 99 -25.36 6.44 20.77
N VAL A 100 -25.18 5.17 20.39
CA VAL A 100 -26.24 4.15 20.46
C VAL A 100 -26.62 3.83 21.90
N ASP A 101 -25.68 3.91 22.84
CA ASP A 101 -25.93 3.57 24.25
C ASP A 101 -26.84 4.60 24.92
N LYS A 102 -26.91 5.82 24.37
CA LYS A 102 -27.80 6.90 24.83
C LYS A 102 -29.18 6.88 24.19
N MET A 103 -29.44 5.97 23.24
CA MET A 103 -30.72 5.88 22.54
C MET A 103 -31.80 5.09 23.29
N GLY A 104 -31.51 4.56 24.49
CA GLY A 104 -32.44 3.71 25.24
C GLY A 104 -33.89 4.23 25.32
N PRO A 105 -34.12 5.53 25.60
CA PRO A 105 -35.46 6.12 25.63
C PRO A 105 -36.11 6.38 24.26
N TRP A 106 -35.35 6.27 23.15
CA TRP A 106 -35.73 6.78 21.83
C TRP A 106 -35.84 5.65 20.79
N GLU A 107 -36.93 4.88 20.87
CA GLU A 107 -37.11 3.66 20.06
C GLU A 107 -37.07 3.90 18.55
N GLU A 108 -37.66 4.98 18.04
CA GLU A 108 -37.71 5.24 16.61
C GLU A 108 -36.34 5.72 16.09
N ILE A 109 -35.60 6.51 16.87
CA ILE A 109 -34.21 6.89 16.55
C ILE A 109 -33.34 5.64 16.43
N ARG A 110 -33.45 4.72 17.41
CA ARG A 110 -32.73 3.45 17.41
C ARG A 110 -33.13 2.57 16.24
N THR A 111 -34.42 2.47 15.94
CA THR A 111 -34.97 1.70 14.82
C THR A 111 -34.46 2.21 13.48
N TRP A 112 -34.46 3.53 13.29
CA TRP A 112 -33.94 4.18 12.09
C TRP A 112 -32.43 3.95 11.92
N PHE A 113 -31.66 4.24 12.98
CA PHE A 113 -30.20 4.21 12.89
C PHE A 113 -29.66 2.78 12.72
N LEU A 114 -30.19 1.83 13.50
CA LEU A 114 -29.81 0.41 13.44
C LEU A 114 -30.58 -0.37 12.36
N LYS A 115 -31.46 0.29 11.59
CA LYS A 115 -32.29 -0.31 10.54
C LYS A 115 -33.10 -1.53 11.02
N LEU A 116 -33.67 -1.46 12.22
CA LEU A 116 -34.40 -2.58 12.84
C LEU A 116 -35.72 -2.92 12.14
N LYS A 117 -36.28 -1.96 11.39
CA LYS A 117 -37.48 -2.12 10.56
C LYS A 117 -37.20 -1.65 9.12
N PRO A 118 -37.81 -2.26 8.09
CA PRO A 118 -37.77 -1.72 6.72
C PRO A 118 -38.29 -0.27 6.67
N LYS A 119 -37.75 0.54 5.75
CA LYS A 119 -38.06 1.99 5.67
C LYS A 119 -39.57 2.31 5.59
N LYS A 120 -40.35 1.46 4.93
CA LYS A 120 -41.81 1.59 4.79
C LYS A 120 -42.59 1.41 6.11
N ASP A 121 -41.99 0.73 7.08
CA ASP A 121 -42.62 0.36 8.35
C ASP A 121 -42.13 1.26 9.51
N GLN A 122 -41.35 2.31 9.20
CA GLN A 122 -40.83 3.28 10.18
C GLN A 122 -41.79 4.47 10.32
N ASP A 123 -42.06 4.90 11.56
CA ASP A 123 -42.89 6.07 11.83
C ASP A 123 -42.04 7.35 11.72
N THR A 124 -42.06 7.94 10.53
CA THR A 124 -41.24 9.12 10.22
C THR A 124 -41.62 10.37 11.04
N PRO A 125 -42.91 10.72 11.21
CA PRO A 125 -43.32 11.80 12.12
C PRO A 125 -42.85 11.59 13.56
N LEU A 126 -43.03 10.37 14.11
CA LEU A 126 -42.62 10.08 15.48
C LEU A 126 -41.09 10.12 15.62
N LEU A 127 -40.35 9.60 14.65
CA LEU A 127 -38.89 9.70 14.59
C LEU A 127 -38.41 11.15 14.65
N GLN A 128 -39.00 12.05 13.85
CA GLN A 128 -38.62 13.46 13.85
C GLN A 128 -38.96 14.14 15.20
N ALA A 129 -40.10 13.81 15.79
CA ALA A 129 -40.47 14.29 17.12
C ALA A 129 -39.48 13.83 18.20
N GLN A 130 -39.09 12.54 18.19
CA GLN A 130 -38.08 12.01 19.11
C GLN A 130 -36.72 12.69 18.90
N ILE A 131 -36.30 12.97 17.67
CA ILE A 131 -35.05 13.69 17.40
C ILE A 131 -35.08 15.11 17.99
N LYS A 132 -36.22 15.81 17.87
CA LYS A 132 -36.42 17.14 18.45
C LYS A 132 -36.29 17.12 19.97
N GLU A 133 -36.92 16.13 20.60
CA GLU A 133 -36.94 15.97 22.05
C GLU A 133 -35.57 15.54 22.59
N ALA A 134 -34.93 14.57 21.94
CA ALA A 134 -33.61 14.06 22.31
C ALA A 134 -32.49 15.12 22.16
N GLY A 135 -32.52 15.89 21.07
CA GLY A 135 -31.50 16.91 20.80
C GLY A 135 -30.06 16.39 20.96
N PRO A 136 -29.21 17.02 21.81
CA PRO A 136 -27.83 16.58 22.03
C PRO A 136 -27.69 15.36 22.96
N ASP A 137 -28.75 14.90 23.63
CA ASP A 137 -28.64 13.87 24.67
C ASP A 137 -28.27 12.49 24.11
N ILE A 138 -28.54 12.26 22.81
CA ILE A 138 -28.14 11.06 22.07
C ILE A 138 -26.73 11.15 21.47
N LEU A 139 -25.96 12.19 21.80
CA LEU A 139 -24.65 12.45 21.24
C LEU A 139 -23.55 12.28 22.28
N THR A 140 -22.36 11.91 21.82
CA THR A 140 -21.13 11.96 22.63
C THR A 140 -20.06 12.77 21.93
N ALA A 141 -19.61 13.81 22.64
CA ALA A 141 -18.51 14.69 22.26
C ALA A 141 -17.22 14.28 22.98
N ARG A 142 -16.09 14.33 22.28
CA ARG A 142 -14.76 14.11 22.87
C ARG A 142 -13.72 15.04 22.26
N PRO A 143 -12.71 15.49 23.02
CA PRO A 143 -11.59 16.23 22.46
C PRO A 143 -10.79 15.32 21.51
N ILE A 144 -10.22 15.92 20.47
CA ILE A 144 -9.35 15.27 19.50
C ILE A 144 -8.20 16.20 19.09
N THR A 145 -7.13 15.61 18.57
CA THR A 145 -6.09 16.34 17.83
C THR A 145 -5.90 15.68 16.47
N VAL A 146 -6.14 16.43 15.40
CA VAL A 146 -5.94 15.98 14.02
C VAL A 146 -4.44 15.90 13.75
N ARG A 147 -4.02 14.81 13.09
CA ARG A 147 -2.62 14.58 12.76
C ARG A 147 -2.04 15.71 11.89
N PRO A 148 -0.78 16.13 12.10
CA PRO A 148 -0.15 17.21 11.33
C PRO A 148 -0.16 16.98 9.81
N ASP A 149 0.05 15.74 9.33
CA ASP A 149 -0.01 15.39 7.90
C ASP A 149 -1.40 15.55 7.28
N ARG A 150 -2.41 15.81 8.11
CA ARG A 150 -3.81 16.02 7.76
C ARG A 150 -4.26 17.46 8.02
N LEU A 151 -3.37 18.38 8.35
CA LEU A 151 -3.68 19.80 8.45
C LEU A 151 -3.42 20.52 7.11
N GLY A 152 -4.20 21.57 6.84
CA GLY A 152 -4.05 22.40 5.65
C GLY A 152 -4.61 21.80 4.34
N HIS A 153 -4.48 22.60 3.27
CA HIS A 153 -4.90 22.24 1.92
C HIS A 153 -3.71 21.77 1.10
N LYS A 154 -3.82 20.59 0.49
CA LYS A 154 -2.92 20.22 -0.59
C LYS A 154 -3.28 21.07 -1.81
N GLY A 155 -2.36 21.92 -2.25
CA GLY A 155 -2.54 22.67 -3.49
C GLY A 155 -2.79 21.71 -4.66
N LYS A 156 -3.61 22.12 -5.63
CA LYS A 156 -3.86 21.33 -6.85
C LYS A 156 -2.58 21.09 -7.67
N GLY A 157 -1.50 21.82 -7.38
CA GLY A 157 -0.24 21.72 -8.10
C GLY A 157 -0.35 22.29 -9.50
N LEU A 158 0.53 21.84 -10.39
CA LEU A 158 0.49 22.21 -11.80
C LEU A 158 -0.73 21.58 -12.49
N VAL A 159 -1.34 22.32 -13.40
CA VAL A 159 -2.40 21.82 -14.28
C VAL A 159 -1.78 21.47 -15.62
N GLY A 160 -2.02 20.26 -16.10
CA GLY A 160 -1.52 19.76 -17.38
C GLY A 160 -2.67 19.31 -18.28
N ARG A 161 -2.41 19.21 -19.58
CA ARG A 161 -3.36 18.65 -20.55
C ARG A 161 -3.19 17.13 -20.61
N CYS A 162 -4.26 16.38 -20.40
CA CYS A 162 -4.25 14.93 -20.51
C CYS A 162 -3.98 14.52 -21.96
N PRO A 163 -2.93 13.71 -22.25
CA PRO A 163 -2.60 13.31 -23.62
C PRO A 163 -3.63 12.36 -24.24
N LEU A 164 -4.55 11.79 -23.47
CA LEU A 164 -5.57 10.85 -23.95
C LEU A 164 -6.88 11.55 -24.30
N CYS A 165 -7.54 12.15 -23.31
CA CYS A 165 -8.81 12.83 -23.56
C CYS A 165 -8.67 14.31 -23.94
N GLY A 166 -7.47 14.90 -23.85
CA GLY A 166 -7.23 16.30 -24.16
C GLY A 166 -7.66 17.31 -23.09
N GLU A 167 -8.27 16.84 -21.98
CA GLU A 167 -8.78 17.67 -20.88
C GLU A 167 -7.68 18.11 -19.90
N TYR A 168 -7.88 19.26 -19.26
CA TYR A 168 -6.92 19.79 -18.28
C TYR A 168 -7.19 19.25 -16.87
N TYR A 169 -6.14 18.79 -16.18
CA TYR A 169 -6.26 18.15 -14.86
C TYR A 169 -5.04 18.44 -13.97
N PRO A 170 -5.16 18.25 -12.64
CA PRO A 170 -4.03 18.33 -11.72
C PRO A 170 -2.98 17.25 -12.02
N VAL A 171 -1.75 17.63 -12.37
CA VAL A 171 -0.63 16.72 -12.70
C VAL A 171 -0.25 15.82 -11.51
N SER A 172 -0.59 16.23 -10.29
CA SER A 172 -0.48 15.40 -9.08
C SER A 172 -1.31 14.11 -9.13
N SER A 173 -2.21 13.96 -10.10
CA SER A 173 -2.96 12.74 -10.34
C SER A 173 -2.20 11.69 -11.16
N GLY A 174 -1.00 12.00 -11.67
CA GLY A 174 -0.20 11.14 -12.56
C GLY A 174 -0.07 11.73 -13.98
N GLY A 175 0.47 10.96 -14.93
CA GLY A 175 0.71 11.40 -16.32
C GLY A 175 -0.53 11.51 -17.23
N ILE A 176 -1.68 11.00 -16.79
CA ILE A 176 -2.99 11.11 -17.45
C ILE A 176 -4.08 11.39 -16.40
N CYS A 177 -5.24 11.92 -16.79
CA CYS A 177 -6.31 12.22 -15.82
C CYS A 177 -6.93 10.93 -15.23
N ARG A 178 -7.45 10.99 -13.99
CA ARG A 178 -8.05 9.84 -13.28
C ARG A 178 -9.15 9.12 -14.07
N SER A 179 -9.92 9.86 -14.88
CA SER A 179 -10.90 9.26 -15.80
C SER A 179 -10.24 8.27 -16.77
N CYS A 180 -9.14 8.68 -17.43
CA CYS A 180 -8.41 7.83 -18.39
C CYS A 180 -7.58 6.72 -17.71
N GLN A 181 -7.37 6.80 -16.40
CA GLN A 181 -6.77 5.74 -15.59
C GLN A 181 -7.76 4.63 -15.24
N GLY A 182 -9.03 4.75 -15.65
CA GLY A 182 -10.07 3.76 -15.37
C GLY A 182 -10.96 4.08 -14.17
N GLU A 183 -10.81 5.26 -13.54
CA GLU A 183 -11.74 5.69 -12.47
C GLU A 183 -13.02 6.35 -13.01
N SER A 184 -13.18 6.40 -14.32
CA SER A 184 -14.38 6.95 -14.96
C SER A 184 -15.61 6.12 -14.58
N PRO A 185 -16.70 6.73 -14.09
CA PRO A 185 -17.95 6.02 -13.78
C PRO A 185 -18.77 5.71 -15.05
N TYR A 186 -18.33 6.16 -16.22
CA TYR A 186 -19.08 6.06 -17.46
C TYR A 186 -18.81 4.74 -18.17
N HIS A 187 -19.86 4.08 -18.64
CA HIS A 187 -19.75 2.89 -19.50
C HIS A 187 -19.20 3.22 -20.90
N ALA A 188 -19.44 4.43 -21.40
CA ALA A 188 -18.88 4.98 -22.63
C ALA A 188 -18.79 6.51 -22.50
N GLY A 189 -17.69 7.13 -22.95
CA GLY A 189 -17.49 8.58 -22.87
C GLY A 189 -16.03 9.01 -22.72
N PRO A 190 -15.76 10.29 -22.43
CA PRO A 190 -14.41 10.83 -22.29
C PRO A 190 -13.57 10.04 -21.29
N GLY A 191 -12.43 9.51 -21.75
CA GLY A 191 -11.54 8.67 -20.95
C GLY A 191 -11.70 7.15 -21.16
N PHE A 192 -12.66 6.73 -21.99
CA PHE A 192 -12.77 5.39 -22.56
C PHE A 192 -12.56 5.46 -24.07
N ALA A 193 -11.32 5.35 -24.52
CA ALA A 193 -11.05 4.96 -25.90
C ALA A 193 -10.52 3.53 -25.88
N PHE A 194 -11.31 2.64 -26.46
CA PHE A 194 -10.92 1.29 -26.85
C PHE A 194 -11.19 1.24 -28.35
N GLU A 195 -10.25 1.75 -29.12
CA GLU A 195 -10.20 1.44 -30.56
C GLU A 195 -9.36 0.18 -30.72
N GLY A 196 -9.98 -0.86 -31.28
CA GLY A 196 -9.45 -2.23 -31.36
C GLY A 196 -8.16 -2.38 -32.16
N GLN A 197 -7.59 -3.60 -32.14
CA GLN A 197 -6.33 -3.99 -32.79
C GLN A 197 -6.22 -3.56 -34.26
N PRO A 198 -5.00 -3.35 -34.80
CA PRO A 198 -4.82 -2.97 -36.19
C PRO A 198 -5.37 -4.05 -37.11
N ALA A 199 -5.85 -3.66 -38.29
CA ALA A 199 -6.36 -4.59 -39.30
C ALA A 199 -5.19 -5.34 -39.95
N LEU A 200 -4.66 -6.36 -39.27
CA LEU A 200 -3.56 -7.17 -39.79
C LEU A 200 -4.02 -8.02 -40.98
N ARG A 201 -3.30 -7.94 -42.12
CA ARG A 201 -3.59 -8.76 -43.30
C ARG A 201 -3.02 -10.17 -43.15
N ALA A 202 -3.92 -11.14 -43.01
CA ALA A 202 -3.58 -12.55 -43.13
C ALA A 202 -3.71 -13.01 -44.59
N VAL A 203 -2.76 -13.83 -45.06
CA VAL A 203 -2.80 -14.49 -46.37
C VAL A 203 -2.72 -16.00 -46.17
N PRO A 204 -3.36 -16.83 -47.02
CA PRO A 204 -3.16 -18.26 -47.02
C PRO A 204 -1.67 -18.60 -47.18
N VAL A 205 -1.18 -19.65 -46.51
CA VAL A 205 0.25 -20.04 -46.58
C VAL A 205 0.70 -20.35 -48.02
N ALA A 206 -0.21 -20.83 -48.88
CA ALA A 206 0.09 -21.04 -50.31
C ALA A 206 0.42 -19.74 -51.06
N GLU A 207 -0.05 -18.60 -50.58
CA GLU A 207 0.16 -17.26 -51.16
C GLU A 207 1.25 -16.47 -50.42
N ALA A 208 1.97 -17.11 -49.50
CA ALA A 208 3.00 -16.49 -48.67
C ALA A 208 4.32 -16.23 -49.41
N VAL A 209 4.58 -16.96 -50.51
CA VAL A 209 5.88 -16.94 -51.19
C VAL A 209 6.20 -15.55 -51.74
N GLY A 210 7.41 -15.07 -51.46
CA GLY A 210 7.88 -13.73 -51.82
C GLY A 210 7.38 -12.62 -50.88
N LYS A 211 6.58 -12.94 -49.85
CA LYS A 211 6.13 -11.99 -48.83
C LYS A 211 7.03 -12.08 -47.59
N ARG A 212 7.01 -11.03 -46.77
CA ARG A 212 7.78 -10.97 -45.52
C ARG A 212 6.91 -11.29 -44.32
N ALA A 213 7.40 -12.13 -43.42
CA ALA A 213 6.72 -12.45 -42.18
C ALA A 213 6.52 -11.19 -41.31
N LEU A 214 5.32 -10.98 -40.77
CA LEU A 214 5.03 -9.84 -39.91
C LEU A 214 5.71 -9.93 -38.54
N HIS A 215 5.82 -11.14 -37.99
CA HIS A 215 6.31 -11.41 -36.64
C HIS A 215 7.07 -12.73 -36.58
N ASP A 216 7.81 -12.95 -35.50
CA ASP A 216 8.49 -14.21 -35.22
C ASP A 216 7.46 -15.35 -35.08
N MET A 217 7.71 -16.48 -35.74
CA MET A 217 6.88 -17.67 -35.63
C MET A 217 7.68 -18.79 -34.95
N THR A 218 7.39 -19.01 -33.68
CA THR A 218 8.04 -20.04 -32.86
C THR A 218 7.56 -21.43 -33.23
N ARG A 219 8.49 -22.36 -33.48
CA ARG A 219 8.19 -23.78 -33.57
C ARG A 219 8.37 -24.42 -32.21
N ILE A 220 7.33 -25.11 -31.74
CA ILE A 220 7.33 -25.78 -30.44
C ILE A 220 7.31 -27.29 -30.67
N VAL A 221 8.37 -27.96 -30.27
CA VAL A 221 8.45 -29.41 -30.12
C VAL A 221 8.52 -29.71 -28.61
N PRO A 222 7.44 -30.19 -27.99
CA PRO A 222 7.39 -30.39 -26.54
C PRO A 222 8.57 -31.22 -26.03
N GLY A 223 9.33 -30.67 -25.07
CA GLY A 223 10.47 -31.34 -24.45
C GLY A 223 11.79 -31.28 -25.23
N GLU A 224 11.80 -30.81 -26.48
CA GLU A 224 13.00 -30.80 -27.32
C GLU A 224 13.42 -29.40 -27.75
N HIS A 225 12.52 -28.61 -28.34
CA HIS A 225 12.88 -27.36 -29.00
C HIS A 225 11.76 -26.31 -28.90
N LYS A 226 12.13 -25.07 -28.55
CA LYS A 226 11.25 -23.90 -28.57
C LYS A 226 12.06 -22.67 -28.98
N ASP A 227 12.07 -22.37 -30.27
CA ASP A 227 12.74 -21.19 -30.84
C ASP A 227 12.00 -20.70 -32.09
N ALA A 228 12.31 -19.47 -32.52
CA ALA A 228 11.79 -18.88 -33.76
C ALA A 228 12.29 -19.68 -34.96
N GLU A 229 11.38 -20.33 -35.69
CA GLU A 229 11.69 -20.98 -36.97
C GLU A 229 11.69 -19.94 -38.11
N PHE A 230 10.87 -18.90 -37.94
CA PHE A 230 10.81 -17.74 -38.83
C PHE A 230 10.93 -16.46 -38.03
N THR A 231 11.69 -15.49 -38.55
CA THR A 231 11.85 -14.18 -37.91
C THR A 231 11.05 -13.09 -38.61
N ALA A 232 10.65 -12.06 -37.86
CA ALA A 232 9.99 -10.88 -38.40
C ALA A 232 10.84 -10.25 -39.52
N GLY A 233 10.20 -9.94 -40.65
CA GLY A 233 10.84 -9.38 -41.84
C GLY A 233 11.51 -10.41 -42.77
N GLN A 234 11.60 -11.69 -42.38
CA GLN A 234 12.12 -12.76 -43.23
C GLN A 234 11.23 -12.95 -44.48
N GLU A 235 11.85 -12.99 -45.65
CA GLU A 235 11.16 -13.35 -46.90
C GLU A 235 10.87 -14.85 -46.93
N LEU A 236 9.61 -15.20 -47.23
CA LEU A 236 9.13 -16.56 -47.23
C LEU A 236 9.30 -17.18 -48.62
N THR A 237 9.94 -18.33 -48.69
CA THR A 237 10.24 -19.06 -49.92
C THR A 237 9.27 -20.21 -50.14
N ALA A 238 9.26 -20.82 -51.34
CA ALA A 238 8.44 -22.00 -51.60
C ALA A 238 8.77 -23.18 -50.67
N GLY A 239 10.03 -23.30 -50.21
CA GLY A 239 10.45 -24.33 -49.26
C GLY A 239 9.91 -24.14 -47.84
N ASP A 240 9.42 -22.94 -47.50
CA ASP A 240 8.89 -22.60 -46.18
C ASP A 240 7.44 -23.05 -45.97
N ILE A 241 6.68 -23.24 -47.05
CA ILE A 241 5.25 -23.62 -47.00
C ILE A 241 5.03 -24.86 -46.14
N CYS A 242 5.80 -25.92 -46.40
CA CYS A 242 5.67 -27.19 -45.68
C CYS A 242 6.01 -27.01 -44.19
N ARG A 243 7.05 -26.20 -43.87
CA ARG A 243 7.42 -25.89 -42.48
C ARG A 243 6.31 -25.15 -41.74
N LEU A 244 5.74 -24.11 -42.35
CA LEU A 244 4.62 -23.34 -41.79
C LEU A 244 3.40 -24.24 -41.53
N GLN A 245 3.05 -25.11 -42.48
CA GLN A 245 1.96 -26.08 -42.32
C GLN A 245 2.23 -27.09 -41.20
N MET A 246 3.45 -27.61 -41.10
CA MET A 246 3.86 -28.50 -39.99
C MET A 246 3.82 -27.80 -38.63
N MET A 247 3.97 -26.46 -38.60
CA MET A 247 3.76 -25.64 -37.41
C MET A 247 2.27 -25.33 -37.13
N GLY A 248 1.35 -25.88 -37.93
CA GLY A 248 -0.10 -25.68 -37.78
C GLY A 248 -0.59 -24.33 -38.31
N ARG A 249 0.19 -23.63 -39.13
CA ARG A 249 -0.21 -22.34 -39.75
C ARG A 249 -0.86 -22.62 -41.11
N ASN A 250 -2.13 -22.24 -41.25
CA ASN A 250 -2.86 -22.29 -42.54
C ASN A 250 -2.98 -20.89 -43.19
N SER A 251 -2.83 -19.84 -42.38
CA SER A 251 -2.69 -18.46 -42.79
C SER A 251 -1.54 -17.83 -42.01
N ILE A 252 -0.91 -16.82 -42.60
CA ILE A 252 0.16 -16.04 -41.99
C ILE A 252 -0.10 -14.55 -42.15
N TYR A 253 0.35 -13.77 -41.19
CA TYR A 253 0.34 -12.32 -41.29
C TYR A 253 1.62 -11.86 -41.98
N VAL A 254 1.48 -11.00 -42.98
CA VAL A 254 2.58 -10.51 -43.81
C VAL A 254 2.74 -9.00 -43.63
N GLN A 255 3.98 -8.51 -43.76
CA GLN A 255 4.22 -7.07 -43.81
C GLN A 255 3.66 -6.52 -45.13
N ASP A 256 2.62 -5.70 -45.07
CA ASP A 256 2.23 -4.84 -46.19
C ASP A 256 3.00 -3.50 -46.08
N ALA A 257 3.37 -2.92 -47.22
CA ALA A 257 4.14 -1.67 -47.30
C ALA A 257 3.35 -0.42 -46.84
N ALA A 258 2.09 -0.57 -46.46
CA ALA A 258 1.20 0.48 -46.01
C ALA A 258 0.62 0.07 -44.65
N GLU A 259 1.19 0.63 -43.58
CA GLU A 259 0.58 0.99 -42.29
C GLU A 259 1.67 1.11 -41.22
N SER A 260 2.57 2.08 -41.41
CA SER A 260 3.18 2.76 -40.28
C SER A 260 2.20 3.86 -39.83
N ASP A 261 1.06 3.45 -39.29
CA ASP A 261 0.17 4.41 -38.66
C ASP A 261 0.72 4.70 -37.27
N ASP A 262 0.94 5.97 -36.91
CA ASP A 262 1.50 6.42 -35.62
C ASP A 262 0.65 5.99 -34.39
N ALA A 263 -0.49 5.34 -34.66
CA ALA A 263 -1.45 4.78 -33.72
C ALA A 263 -1.02 3.46 -33.07
N TRP A 264 0.05 2.81 -33.54
CA TRP A 264 0.49 1.49 -33.04
C TRP A 264 1.95 1.45 -32.62
N VAL A 265 2.26 0.69 -31.57
CA VAL A 265 3.61 0.47 -31.06
C VAL A 265 3.93 -1.02 -31.15
N HIS A 266 5.04 -1.37 -31.79
CA HIS A 266 5.47 -2.76 -31.90
C HIS A 266 5.77 -3.34 -30.51
N GLU A 267 5.40 -4.60 -30.27
CA GLU A 267 5.50 -5.25 -28.95
C GLU A 267 6.89 -5.16 -28.31
N ASP A 268 7.96 -5.32 -29.09
CA ASP A 268 9.33 -5.25 -28.58
C ASP A 268 9.76 -3.83 -28.22
N GLU A 269 9.24 -2.82 -28.92
CA GLU A 269 9.46 -1.41 -28.58
C GLU A 269 8.71 -1.06 -27.28
N ALA A 270 7.47 -1.52 -27.17
CA ALA A 270 6.66 -1.35 -25.96
C ALA A 270 7.34 -2.00 -24.75
N ALA A 271 7.73 -3.27 -24.87
CA ALA A 271 8.39 -4.03 -23.82
C ALA A 271 9.73 -3.42 -23.39
N ARG A 272 10.51 -2.89 -24.36
CA ARG A 272 11.78 -2.18 -24.08
C ARG A 272 11.54 -0.96 -23.21
N THR A 273 10.55 -0.16 -23.60
CA THR A 273 10.22 1.08 -22.90
C THR A 273 9.72 0.79 -21.49
N PHE A 274 8.79 -0.16 -21.34
CA PHE A 274 8.30 -0.56 -20.03
C PHE A 274 9.42 -1.08 -19.15
N ALA A 275 10.29 -1.96 -19.67
CA ALA A 275 11.42 -2.49 -18.89
C ALA A 275 12.36 -1.39 -18.40
N ALA A 276 12.69 -0.42 -19.26
CA ALA A 276 13.53 0.72 -18.89
C ALA A 276 12.89 1.58 -17.79
N MET A 277 11.58 1.84 -17.87
CA MET A 277 10.87 2.66 -16.87
C MET A 277 10.59 1.91 -15.56
N LEU A 278 10.38 0.58 -15.61
CA LEU A 278 10.19 -0.26 -14.44
C LEU A 278 11.48 -0.39 -13.60
N ALA A 279 12.64 -0.40 -14.26
CA ALA A 279 13.94 -0.62 -13.64
C ALA A 279 14.46 0.63 -12.91
N GLY A 280 14.63 0.52 -11.60
CA GLY A 280 15.30 1.51 -10.77
C GLY A 280 16.69 1.08 -10.36
N GLU A 281 17.21 1.73 -9.33
CA GLU A 281 18.56 1.41 -8.83
C GLU A 281 18.69 -0.06 -8.44
N GLY A 282 19.78 -0.70 -8.89
CA GLY A 282 20.03 -2.11 -8.61
C GLY A 282 19.28 -3.08 -9.52
N VAL A 283 18.53 -2.60 -10.52
CA VAL A 283 17.78 -3.41 -11.50
C VAL A 283 18.17 -2.99 -12.91
N ALA A 284 18.33 -3.95 -13.81
CA ALA A 284 18.59 -3.68 -15.24
C ALA A 284 17.87 -4.68 -16.13
N MET A 285 17.59 -4.26 -17.37
CA MET A 285 17.13 -5.15 -18.42
C MET A 285 18.27 -6.07 -18.84
N ARG A 286 18.01 -7.38 -18.85
CA ARG A 286 19.03 -8.40 -19.13
C ARG A 286 19.39 -8.46 -20.61
N ASP A 287 18.37 -8.50 -21.46
CA ASP A 287 18.48 -8.73 -22.90
C ASP A 287 17.53 -7.79 -23.65
N ASN A 288 17.77 -7.59 -24.94
CA ASN A 288 16.80 -6.92 -25.81
C ASN A 288 15.46 -7.69 -25.80
N PRO A 289 14.31 -6.99 -25.83
CA PRO A 289 13.03 -7.67 -25.91
C PRO A 289 12.92 -8.52 -27.18
N ARG A 290 12.21 -9.63 -27.04
CA ARG A 290 11.83 -10.54 -28.12
C ARG A 290 10.43 -11.09 -27.84
N GLU A 291 9.60 -11.24 -28.87
CA GLU A 291 8.20 -11.69 -28.75
C GLU A 291 7.40 -10.86 -27.73
N GLY A 292 7.70 -9.56 -27.68
CA GLY A 292 7.07 -8.60 -26.78
C GLY A 292 7.53 -8.72 -25.33
N LYS A 293 8.55 -9.52 -25.01
CA LYS A 293 8.95 -9.83 -23.63
C LYS A 293 10.31 -9.24 -23.27
N ALA A 294 10.39 -8.58 -22.12
CA ALA A 294 11.64 -8.12 -21.51
C ALA A 294 11.83 -8.73 -20.12
N ASN A 295 13.06 -9.15 -19.79
CA ASN A 295 13.41 -9.66 -18.46
C ASN A 295 14.27 -8.64 -17.71
N LEU A 296 13.99 -8.47 -16.42
CA LEU A 296 14.73 -7.60 -15.51
C LEU A 296 15.51 -8.45 -14.49
N THR A 297 16.77 -8.07 -14.26
CA THR A 297 17.71 -8.75 -13.36
C THR A 297 18.30 -7.78 -12.34
N ALA A 298 18.64 -8.30 -11.16
CA ALA A 298 19.37 -7.54 -10.15
C ALA A 298 20.81 -7.29 -10.62
N THR A 299 21.31 -6.06 -10.47
CA THR A 299 22.70 -5.70 -10.78
C THR A 299 23.64 -5.79 -9.57
N ARG A 300 23.07 -5.94 -8.37
CA ARG A 300 23.78 -6.10 -7.09
C ARG A 300 23.03 -7.06 -6.18
N ASP A 301 23.73 -7.57 -5.18
CA ASP A 301 23.11 -8.29 -4.06
C ASP A 301 22.30 -7.31 -3.21
N GLY A 302 21.16 -7.74 -2.67
CA GLY A 302 20.36 -6.90 -1.79
C GLY A 302 18.92 -7.32 -1.61
N LEU A 303 18.10 -6.37 -1.19
CA LEU A 303 16.67 -6.53 -0.95
C LEU A 303 15.87 -5.99 -2.13
N LEU A 304 15.07 -6.83 -2.77
CA LEU A 304 14.17 -6.41 -3.84
C LEU A 304 13.00 -5.61 -3.26
N MET A 305 12.87 -4.36 -3.67
CA MET A 305 11.73 -3.50 -3.40
C MET A 305 10.81 -3.47 -4.61
N VAL A 306 9.50 -3.60 -4.36
CA VAL A 306 8.45 -3.56 -5.38
C VAL A 306 7.36 -2.62 -4.88
N ASP A 307 7.03 -1.60 -5.65
CA ASP A 307 5.82 -0.81 -5.42
C ASP A 307 4.62 -1.60 -5.95
N THR A 308 3.99 -2.37 -5.07
CA THR A 308 2.89 -3.27 -5.43
C THR A 308 1.64 -2.53 -5.91
N GLU A 309 1.38 -1.33 -5.37
CA GLU A 309 0.19 -0.55 -5.71
C GLU A 309 0.31 0.03 -7.12
N ARG A 310 1.49 0.55 -7.48
CA ARG A 310 1.77 1.00 -8.84
C ARG A 310 1.90 -0.15 -9.83
N LEU A 311 2.45 -1.29 -9.40
CA LEU A 311 2.51 -2.50 -10.22
C LEU A 311 1.10 -2.99 -10.59
N GLU A 312 0.17 -2.97 -9.64
CA GLU A 312 -1.24 -3.29 -9.87
C GLU A 312 -1.85 -2.32 -10.88
N ARG A 313 -1.67 -0.99 -10.71
CA ARG A 313 -2.16 0.02 -11.68
C ARG A 313 -1.58 -0.18 -13.08
N PHE A 314 -0.30 -0.49 -13.20
CA PHE A 314 0.32 -0.81 -14.49
C PHE A 314 -0.36 -2.03 -15.14
N ASN A 315 -0.61 -3.08 -14.36
CA ASN A 315 -1.27 -4.31 -14.84
C ASN A 315 -2.78 -4.17 -15.11
N LEU A 316 -3.43 -3.11 -14.62
CA LEU A 316 -4.81 -2.78 -14.98
C LEU A 316 -4.91 -2.14 -16.37
N VAL A 317 -3.80 -1.64 -16.93
CA VAL A 317 -3.79 -1.17 -18.31
C VAL A 317 -3.97 -2.39 -19.23
N PRO A 318 -4.92 -2.36 -20.18
CA PRO A 318 -5.13 -3.46 -21.11
C PRO A 318 -3.87 -3.77 -21.92
N ASP A 319 -3.72 -5.03 -22.31
CA ASP A 319 -2.69 -5.50 -23.24
C ASP A 319 -1.23 -5.34 -22.78
N VAL A 320 -0.99 -4.95 -21.52
CA VAL A 320 0.34 -4.93 -20.92
C VAL A 320 0.41 -5.83 -19.69
N MET A 321 1.60 -6.27 -19.32
CA MET A 321 1.82 -6.99 -18.07
C MET A 321 3.22 -6.79 -17.52
N CYS A 322 3.34 -6.87 -16.20
CA CYS A 322 4.59 -6.99 -15.48
C CYS A 322 4.38 -7.93 -14.28
N ALA A 323 5.24 -8.94 -14.18
CA ALA A 323 5.26 -9.88 -13.05
C ALA A 323 6.63 -9.81 -12.36
N THR A 324 6.63 -9.86 -11.03
CA THR A 324 7.82 -9.70 -10.19
C THR A 324 8.00 -10.90 -9.26
N ARG A 325 9.21 -11.08 -8.72
CA ARG A 325 9.42 -11.83 -7.48
C ARG A 325 8.76 -11.09 -6.33
N GLN A 326 8.48 -11.81 -5.23
CA GLN A 326 7.94 -11.20 -4.01
C GLN A 326 8.78 -10.00 -3.57
N GLY A 327 8.10 -8.88 -3.29
CA GLY A 327 8.73 -7.74 -2.65
C GLY A 327 9.37 -8.13 -1.31
N TYR A 328 10.41 -7.41 -0.92
CA TYR A 328 11.24 -7.69 0.25
C TYR A 328 11.96 -9.05 0.21
N SER A 329 12.07 -9.70 -0.95
CA SER A 329 12.90 -10.91 -1.08
C SER A 329 14.36 -10.55 -1.29
N MET A 330 15.26 -11.30 -0.66
CA MET A 330 16.69 -11.17 -0.92
C MET A 330 17.04 -11.75 -2.30
N VAL A 331 17.90 -11.04 -3.02
CA VAL A 331 18.33 -11.36 -4.37
C VAL A 331 19.84 -11.22 -4.50
N LEU A 332 20.45 -12.05 -5.34
CA LEU A 332 21.85 -11.96 -5.74
C LEU A 332 21.96 -11.26 -7.09
N ALA A 333 23.10 -10.64 -7.36
CA ALA A 333 23.43 -10.08 -8.67
C ALA A 333 23.24 -11.14 -9.77
N GLY A 334 22.64 -10.73 -10.89
CA GLY A 334 22.28 -11.59 -12.02
C GLY A 334 20.96 -12.36 -11.83
N ALA A 335 20.36 -12.39 -10.64
CA ALA A 335 19.07 -13.03 -10.44
C ALA A 335 17.97 -12.31 -11.23
N LYS A 336 17.12 -13.07 -11.92
CA LYS A 336 15.90 -12.52 -12.54
C LYS A 336 14.91 -12.09 -11.45
N VAL A 337 14.50 -10.82 -11.47
CA VAL A 337 13.61 -10.22 -10.47
C VAL A 337 12.23 -9.89 -11.02
N ALA A 338 12.11 -9.63 -12.33
CA ALA A 338 10.84 -9.35 -12.96
C ALA A 338 10.85 -9.67 -14.46
N GLY A 339 9.68 -9.62 -15.09
CA GLY A 339 9.53 -9.58 -16.53
C GLY A 339 8.28 -8.81 -16.92
N THR A 340 8.37 -8.05 -18.00
CA THR A 340 7.26 -7.29 -18.57
C THR A 340 7.02 -7.70 -20.01
N ARG A 341 5.77 -7.54 -20.47
CA ARG A 341 5.37 -7.88 -21.82
C ARG A 341 4.30 -6.94 -22.37
N ALA A 342 4.40 -6.59 -23.65
CA ALA A 342 3.24 -6.20 -24.46
C ALA A 342 2.58 -7.48 -24.97
N ILE A 343 1.31 -7.69 -24.65
CA ILE A 343 0.60 -8.94 -24.88
C ILE A 343 0.30 -9.18 -26.38
N PRO A 344 -0.25 -8.20 -27.13
CA PRO A 344 -0.42 -8.30 -28.57
C PRO A 344 0.84 -7.83 -29.32
N LEU A 345 0.97 -8.27 -30.57
CA LEU A 345 2.06 -7.90 -31.48
C LEU A 345 2.18 -6.37 -31.68
N TYR A 346 1.05 -5.69 -31.71
CA TYR A 346 0.97 -4.23 -31.75
C TYR A 346 0.10 -3.76 -30.60
N LEU A 347 0.70 -2.95 -29.73
CA LEU A 347 0.02 -2.27 -28.65
C LEU A 347 -0.54 -0.94 -29.17
N SER A 348 -1.77 -0.60 -28.80
CA SER A 348 -2.33 0.71 -29.18
C SER A 348 -1.49 1.83 -28.57
N ARG A 349 -1.31 2.92 -29.32
CA ARG A 349 -0.57 4.09 -28.84
C ARG A 349 -1.17 4.64 -27.55
N GLU A 350 -2.49 4.56 -27.42
CA GLU A 350 -3.22 4.89 -26.20
C GLU A 350 -2.80 4.02 -25.00
N ASN A 351 -2.84 2.68 -25.12
CA ASN A 351 -2.46 1.80 -24.01
C ASN A 351 -0.97 1.94 -23.68
N PHE A 352 -0.12 2.17 -24.69
CA PHE A 352 1.29 2.50 -24.49
C PHE A 352 1.47 3.80 -23.67
N ILE A 353 0.74 4.88 -24.01
CA ILE A 353 0.75 6.14 -23.26
C ILE A 353 0.20 5.93 -21.84
N LYS A 354 -0.89 5.17 -21.66
CA LYS A 354 -1.43 4.82 -20.34
C LYS A 354 -0.39 4.10 -19.49
N ALA A 355 0.22 3.05 -20.03
CA ALA A 355 1.16 2.22 -19.30
C ALA A 355 2.44 2.99 -18.94
N THR A 356 2.99 3.79 -19.87
CA THR A 356 4.15 4.66 -19.58
C THR A 356 3.80 5.73 -18.55
N ALA A 357 2.61 6.34 -18.60
CA ALA A 357 2.16 7.31 -17.61
C ALA A 357 2.11 6.73 -16.18
N MET A 358 1.76 5.45 -16.01
CA MET A 358 1.79 4.78 -14.69
C MET A 358 3.22 4.64 -14.12
N LEU A 359 4.22 4.72 -14.99
CA LEU A 359 5.64 4.56 -14.66
C LEU A 359 6.41 5.89 -14.56
N GLN A 360 5.75 7.04 -14.79
CA GLN A 360 6.43 8.35 -14.84
C GLN A 360 6.93 8.84 -13.48
N ASP A 361 6.29 8.46 -12.37
CA ASP A 361 6.66 8.88 -11.00
C ASP A 361 7.90 8.14 -10.45
N GLY A 362 8.78 7.67 -11.33
CA GLY A 362 9.98 6.91 -11.00
C GLY A 362 9.78 5.39 -11.04
N PRO A 363 10.85 4.63 -10.83
CA PRO A 363 10.87 3.19 -11.04
C PRO A 363 10.06 2.40 -10.01
N LEU A 364 9.46 1.28 -10.43
CA LEU A 364 8.69 0.39 -9.55
C LEU A 364 9.56 -0.64 -8.82
N LEU A 365 10.73 -0.93 -9.38
CA LEU A 365 11.59 -2.01 -8.94
C LEU A 365 12.94 -1.46 -8.55
N GLN A 366 13.41 -1.80 -7.37
CA GLN A 366 14.75 -1.44 -6.91
C GLN A 366 15.37 -2.61 -6.17
N VAL A 367 16.69 -2.70 -6.17
CA VAL A 367 17.41 -3.59 -5.26
C VAL A 367 18.24 -2.71 -4.34
N LEU A 368 17.81 -2.63 -3.08
CA LEU A 368 18.50 -1.87 -2.05
C LEU A 368 19.70 -2.68 -1.52
N PRO A 369 20.89 -2.08 -1.42
CA PRO A 369 22.01 -2.73 -0.76
C PRO A 369 21.68 -2.93 0.72
N MET A 370 22.19 -4.01 1.31
CA MET A 370 22.09 -4.24 2.75
C MET A 370 23.41 -3.89 3.41
N ARG A 371 23.37 -3.12 4.50
CA ARG A 371 24.56 -2.79 5.28
C ARG A 371 25.02 -3.99 6.11
N ALA A 372 26.33 -4.11 6.31
CA ALA A 372 26.91 -5.02 7.30
C ALA A 372 26.76 -4.38 8.69
N ALA A 373 25.73 -4.77 9.43
CA ALA A 373 25.45 -4.21 10.75
C ALA A 373 26.43 -4.70 11.81
N ARG A 374 26.69 -3.83 12.79
CA ARG A 374 27.38 -4.14 14.04
C ARG A 374 26.32 -4.40 15.11
N ILE A 375 26.10 -5.67 15.41
CA ILE A 375 24.98 -6.13 16.23
C ILE A 375 25.40 -6.26 17.69
N GLY A 376 24.67 -5.60 18.58
CA GLY A 376 24.71 -5.84 20.02
C GLY A 376 23.59 -6.78 20.42
N ILE A 377 23.89 -7.87 21.14
CA ILE A 377 22.87 -8.80 21.64
C ILE A 377 22.61 -8.51 23.12
N LEU A 378 21.37 -8.22 23.46
CA LEU A 378 20.90 -8.14 24.84
C LEU A 378 20.09 -9.41 25.15
N VAL A 379 20.58 -10.23 26.08
CA VAL A 379 19.85 -11.40 26.57
C VAL A 379 19.25 -11.02 27.92
N THR A 380 17.92 -10.97 28.00
CA THR A 380 17.21 -10.68 29.25
C THR A 380 16.73 -11.98 29.92
N GLY A 381 16.51 -11.93 31.23
CA GLY A 381 16.04 -13.07 32.02
C GLY A 381 16.93 -13.32 33.22
N THR A 382 16.32 -13.26 34.40
CA THR A 382 17.00 -13.41 35.70
C THR A 382 17.71 -14.75 35.82
N GLU A 383 17.11 -15.81 35.30
CA GLU A 383 17.62 -17.18 35.31
C GLU A 383 18.89 -17.36 34.44
N VAL A 384 18.97 -16.66 33.30
CA VAL A 384 20.16 -16.69 32.44
C VAL A 384 21.27 -15.85 33.06
N PHE A 385 20.92 -14.67 33.58
CA PHE A 385 21.85 -13.75 34.23
C PHE A 385 22.55 -14.38 35.45
N GLN A 386 21.80 -15.15 36.26
CA GLN A 386 22.35 -15.88 37.42
C GLN A 386 23.07 -17.18 37.04
N GLY A 387 23.06 -17.57 35.76
CA GLY A 387 23.68 -18.81 35.28
C GLY A 387 22.92 -20.09 35.66
N LEU A 388 21.64 -19.98 36.03
CA LEU A 388 20.79 -21.15 36.31
C LEU A 388 20.51 -21.95 35.03
N ILE A 389 20.42 -21.25 33.89
CA ILE A 389 20.35 -21.85 32.56
C ILE A 389 21.37 -21.23 31.61
N GLN A 390 21.73 -21.96 30.56
CA GLN A 390 22.61 -21.47 29.51
C GLN A 390 21.82 -20.76 28.41
N ASP A 391 22.35 -19.64 27.92
CA ASP A 391 21.80 -18.95 26.76
C ASP A 391 21.88 -19.79 25.49
N LYS A 392 20.81 -19.74 24.71
CA LYS A 392 20.71 -20.35 23.38
C LYS A 392 20.38 -19.33 22.29
N PHE A 393 20.04 -18.09 22.63
CA PHE A 393 19.71 -17.06 21.66
C PHE A 393 20.94 -16.48 20.99
N ALA A 394 21.99 -16.11 21.74
CA ALA A 394 23.16 -15.45 21.16
C ALA A 394 23.79 -16.28 20.02
N PRO A 395 23.96 -17.62 20.13
CA PRO A 395 24.44 -18.42 19.00
C PRO A 395 23.52 -18.39 17.78
N ILE A 396 22.19 -18.41 17.97
CA ILE A 396 21.20 -18.38 16.88
C ILE A 396 21.22 -17.02 16.18
N ILE A 397 21.22 -15.92 16.94
CA ILE A 397 21.29 -14.56 16.40
C ILE A 397 22.62 -14.34 15.68
N THR A 398 23.73 -14.79 16.27
CA THR A 398 25.06 -14.69 15.64
C THR A 398 25.11 -15.42 14.30
N GLN A 399 24.56 -16.64 14.23
CA GLN A 399 24.49 -17.38 12.96
C GLN A 399 23.65 -16.66 11.90
N LYS A 400 22.50 -16.07 12.29
CA LYS A 400 21.64 -15.30 11.38
C LYS A 400 22.32 -14.01 10.91
N ALA A 401 23.02 -13.31 11.81
CA ALA A 401 23.80 -12.12 11.51
C ALA A 401 24.90 -12.41 10.48
N GLN A 402 25.70 -13.46 10.71
CA GLN A 402 26.80 -13.84 9.82
C GLN A 402 26.31 -14.21 8.41
N ARG A 403 25.15 -14.86 8.27
CA ARG A 403 24.53 -15.16 6.96
C ARG A 403 24.16 -13.91 6.17
N LEU A 404 24.02 -12.77 6.83
CA LEU A 404 23.72 -11.47 6.24
C LEU A 404 24.95 -10.54 6.29
N ASN A 405 26.16 -11.11 6.42
CA ASN A 405 27.43 -10.39 6.50
C ASN A 405 27.49 -9.35 7.63
N CYS A 406 26.72 -9.55 8.70
CA CYS A 406 26.76 -8.71 9.90
C CYS A 406 27.69 -9.30 10.96
N GLU A 407 28.21 -8.47 11.84
CA GLU A 407 29.10 -8.84 12.94
C GLU A 407 28.40 -8.63 14.28
N VAL A 408 28.57 -9.56 15.23
CA VAL A 408 28.13 -9.35 16.62
C VAL A 408 29.29 -8.77 17.42
N VAL A 409 29.16 -7.52 17.85
CA VAL A 409 30.25 -6.78 18.52
C VAL A 409 30.31 -7.02 20.02
N LYS A 410 29.15 -7.30 20.65
CA LYS A 410 29.05 -7.52 22.09
C LYS A 410 27.75 -8.24 22.42
N THR A 411 27.80 -9.10 23.42
CA THR A 411 26.63 -9.71 24.06
C THR A 411 26.59 -9.27 25.52
N VAL A 412 25.45 -8.80 26.00
CA VAL A 412 25.22 -8.39 27.39
C VAL A 412 24.05 -9.19 27.95
N PHE A 413 24.18 -9.62 29.20
CA PHE A 413 23.13 -10.28 29.96
C PHE A 413 22.56 -9.31 30.99
N ALA A 414 21.25 -9.24 31.11
CA ALA A 414 20.56 -8.45 32.14
C ALA A 414 19.45 -9.28 32.79
N PRO A 415 19.24 -9.18 34.11
CA PRO A 415 18.07 -9.76 34.75
C PRO A 415 16.80 -8.96 34.38
N ASP A 416 15.64 -9.39 34.88
CA ASP A 416 14.36 -8.69 34.69
C ASP A 416 14.29 -7.42 35.56
N ASP A 417 15.21 -6.51 35.33
CA ASP A 417 15.34 -5.21 35.98
C ASP A 417 15.51 -4.12 34.91
N ALA A 418 14.58 -3.17 34.87
CA ALA A 418 14.55 -2.13 33.83
C ALA A 418 15.82 -1.26 33.82
N ALA A 419 16.44 -0.99 34.97
CA ALA A 419 17.64 -0.17 35.05
C ALA A 419 18.86 -0.91 34.51
N LEU A 420 19.00 -2.20 34.82
CA LEU A 420 20.08 -3.04 34.30
C LEU A 420 19.92 -3.30 32.79
N ILE A 421 18.68 -3.48 32.31
CA ILE A 421 18.37 -3.56 30.87
C ILE A 421 18.77 -2.26 30.18
N THR A 422 18.39 -1.11 30.75
CA THR A 422 18.77 0.22 30.24
C THR A 422 20.29 0.36 30.13
N GLN A 423 21.01 -0.02 31.19
CA GLN A 423 22.47 0.03 31.18
C GLN A 423 23.07 -0.92 30.15
N GLY A 424 22.53 -2.14 30.01
CA GLY A 424 22.98 -3.09 29.02
C GLY A 424 22.82 -2.59 27.58
N VAL A 425 21.71 -1.92 27.27
CA VAL A 425 21.52 -1.26 25.96
C VAL A 425 22.58 -0.17 25.72
N ARG A 426 22.81 0.70 26.70
CA ARG A 426 23.84 1.76 26.61
C ARG A 426 25.23 1.17 26.42
N ASP A 427 25.55 0.07 27.11
CA ASP A 427 26.82 -0.65 27.00
C ASP A 427 27.04 -1.30 25.62
N LEU A 428 25.96 -1.72 24.95
CA LEU A 428 26.01 -2.23 23.57
C LEU A 428 26.25 -1.09 22.57
N ILE A 429 25.54 0.03 22.74
CA ILE A 429 25.71 1.22 21.89
C ILE A 429 27.14 1.78 22.05
N ALA A 430 27.65 1.88 23.27
CA ALA A 430 29.01 2.32 23.56
C ALA A 430 30.08 1.37 22.97
N ALA A 431 29.76 0.09 22.79
CA ALA A 431 30.62 -0.87 22.08
C ALA A 431 30.59 -0.72 20.55
N GLY A 432 29.83 0.24 20.03
CA GLY A 432 29.70 0.53 18.59
C GLY A 432 28.61 -0.29 17.90
N ALA A 433 27.62 -0.80 18.63
CA ALA A 433 26.47 -1.45 18.02
C ALA A 433 25.58 -0.41 17.32
N ASP A 434 25.22 -0.68 16.06
CA ASP A 434 24.28 0.11 15.26
C ASP A 434 22.94 -0.61 15.03
N LEU A 435 22.82 -1.84 15.54
CA LEU A 435 21.60 -2.62 15.66
C LEU A 435 21.64 -3.40 16.98
N VAL A 436 20.67 -3.18 17.84
CA VAL A 436 20.49 -3.96 19.08
C VAL A 436 19.44 -5.04 18.85
N VAL A 437 19.80 -6.29 19.14
CA VAL A 437 18.89 -7.43 19.15
C VAL A 437 18.63 -7.80 20.60
N THR A 438 17.43 -7.56 21.10
CA THR A 438 17.02 -8.05 22.42
C THR A 438 16.34 -9.41 22.28
N THR A 439 16.68 -10.34 23.17
CA THR A 439 16.19 -11.72 23.15
C THR A 439 15.79 -12.12 24.56
N ALA A 440 14.78 -13.01 24.66
CA ALA A 440 14.04 -13.23 25.90
C ALA A 440 13.37 -11.93 26.39
N GLY A 441 12.47 -12.03 27.37
CA GLY A 441 11.74 -10.86 27.88
C GLY A 441 10.94 -10.08 26.81
N LEU A 442 10.09 -10.76 26.02
CA LEU A 442 9.10 -10.09 25.16
C LEU A 442 7.70 -10.69 25.32
N SER A 443 7.42 -11.19 26.51
CA SER A 443 6.16 -11.80 26.87
C SER A 443 5.08 -10.74 27.12
N VAL A 444 3.86 -11.22 27.36
CA VAL A 444 2.77 -10.45 27.94
C VAL A 444 2.84 -10.43 29.48
N ASP A 445 3.82 -11.12 30.05
CA ASP A 445 4.02 -11.25 31.49
C ASP A 445 4.26 -9.85 32.13
N PRO A 446 3.52 -9.48 33.19
CA PRO A 446 3.77 -8.25 33.93
C PRO A 446 5.18 -8.11 34.48
N ASP A 447 5.85 -9.23 34.79
CA ASP A 447 7.22 -9.23 35.33
C ASP A 447 8.27 -8.97 34.23
N ASP A 448 7.85 -8.99 32.96
CA ASP A 448 8.71 -8.68 31.83
C ASP A 448 8.89 -7.17 31.63
N VAL A 449 9.94 -6.65 32.26
CA VAL A 449 10.30 -5.24 32.23
C VAL A 449 11.19 -4.84 31.05
N THR A 450 11.39 -5.72 30.07
CA THR A 450 12.31 -5.47 28.94
C THR A 450 11.89 -4.27 28.10
N ARG A 451 10.60 -4.18 27.73
CA ARG A 451 10.09 -3.02 26.98
C ARG A 451 10.27 -1.72 27.76
N LYS A 452 10.07 -1.76 29.07
CA LYS A 452 10.29 -0.60 29.95
C LYS A 452 11.76 -0.19 29.93
N GLY A 453 12.69 -1.13 30.13
CA GLY A 453 14.13 -0.83 30.07
C GLY A 453 14.59 -0.31 28.70
N LEU A 454 14.00 -0.78 27.59
CA LEU A 454 14.25 -0.19 26.27
C LEU A 454 13.73 1.25 26.16
N MET A 455 12.52 1.53 26.65
CA MET A 455 11.94 2.88 26.67
C MET A 455 12.79 3.84 27.52
N ASP A 456 13.23 3.38 28.71
CA ASP A 456 14.10 4.13 29.61
C ASP A 456 15.51 4.36 28.99
N ALA A 457 15.93 3.50 28.06
CA ALA A 457 17.11 3.69 27.23
C ALA A 457 16.91 4.67 26.06
N GLY A 458 15.71 5.22 25.88
CA GLY A 458 15.38 6.18 24.82
C GLY A 458 14.78 5.56 23.56
N LEU A 459 14.18 4.37 23.64
CA LEU A 459 13.50 3.75 22.51
C LEU A 459 12.29 4.58 22.07
N THR A 460 12.27 4.92 20.79
CA THR A 460 11.20 5.66 20.11
C THR A 460 10.69 4.88 18.91
N ASP A 461 9.53 5.28 18.38
CA ASP A 461 8.86 4.65 17.23
C ASP A 461 8.66 3.14 17.39
N MET A 462 8.45 2.70 18.63
CA MET A 462 8.30 1.29 18.96
C MET A 462 7.03 0.71 18.34
N LEU A 463 7.20 -0.24 17.43
CA LEU A 463 6.15 -1.12 16.95
C LEU A 463 6.29 -2.47 17.62
N TYR A 464 5.44 -2.72 18.60
CA TYR A 464 5.32 -4.01 19.29
C TYR A 464 4.14 -4.80 18.76
N GLY A 465 4.34 -6.10 18.57
CA GLY A 465 3.30 -7.00 18.08
C GLY A 465 3.14 -6.93 16.56
N LEU A 466 3.18 -8.09 15.90
CA LEU A 466 2.86 -8.23 14.48
C LEU A 466 2.07 -9.52 14.20
N PRO A 467 1.20 -9.53 13.17
CA PRO A 467 0.35 -10.67 12.82
C PRO A 467 1.15 -11.79 12.12
N MET A 468 2.16 -12.34 12.81
CA MET A 468 3.00 -13.44 12.31
C MET A 468 3.16 -14.55 13.34
N LEU A 469 3.19 -15.79 12.86
CA LEU A 469 3.32 -17.00 13.67
C LEU A 469 4.36 -17.92 13.00
N PRO A 470 5.59 -18.07 13.52
CA PRO A 470 6.11 -17.61 14.82
C PRO A 470 6.73 -16.21 14.80
N GLY A 471 6.67 -15.52 15.95
CA GLY A 471 7.32 -14.22 16.16
C GLY A 471 6.37 -13.07 16.49
N THR A 472 5.14 -13.35 16.92
CA THR A 472 4.08 -12.36 17.18
C THR A 472 4.54 -11.22 18.08
N MET A 473 5.30 -11.53 19.13
CA MET A 473 5.75 -10.54 20.13
C MET A 473 7.05 -9.82 19.73
N SER A 474 7.45 -9.87 18.45
CA SER A 474 8.64 -9.11 18.03
C SER A 474 8.36 -7.62 18.16
N LEU A 475 9.44 -6.85 18.36
CA LEU A 475 9.38 -5.40 18.38
C LEU A 475 10.39 -4.83 17.39
N VAL A 476 10.10 -3.65 16.86
CA VAL A 476 11.09 -2.82 16.17
C VAL A 476 10.99 -1.39 16.67
N GLY A 477 12.10 -0.68 16.66
CA GLY A 477 12.15 0.75 17.01
C GLY A 477 13.57 1.30 16.86
N ARG A 478 13.80 2.48 17.40
CA ARG A 478 15.11 3.15 17.32
C ARG A 478 15.47 3.94 18.57
N ILE A 479 16.75 4.00 18.88
CA ILE A 479 17.31 4.78 19.98
C ILE A 479 18.25 5.83 19.40
N ALA A 480 17.97 7.10 19.67
CA ALA A 480 18.91 8.17 19.36
C ALA A 480 20.05 8.16 20.40
N SER A 481 21.30 8.26 19.94
CA SER A 481 22.47 8.34 20.82
C SER A 481 23.49 9.29 20.24
N GLU A 482 24.09 10.15 21.06
CA GLU A 482 25.19 11.04 20.67
C GLU A 482 26.45 10.26 20.26
N GLN A 483 26.55 8.99 20.68
CA GLN A 483 27.66 8.09 20.38
C GLN A 483 27.52 7.40 19.01
N ALA A 484 26.37 7.55 18.35
CA ALA A 484 26.09 6.97 17.04
C ALA A 484 25.71 8.08 16.04
N PRO A 485 26.23 8.06 14.80
CA PRO A 485 25.93 9.09 13.80
C PRO A 485 24.47 9.04 13.32
N HIS A 486 23.79 7.90 13.51
CA HIS A 486 22.41 7.66 13.14
C HIS A 486 21.68 6.93 14.29
N PRO A 487 20.35 7.03 14.40
CA PRO A 487 19.59 6.28 15.39
C PRO A 487 19.86 4.78 15.30
N VAL A 488 20.21 4.17 16.43
CA VAL A 488 20.49 2.73 16.56
C VAL A 488 19.18 1.98 16.41
N GLN A 489 19.11 1.05 15.47
CA GLN A 489 17.92 0.22 15.28
C GLN A 489 17.80 -0.79 16.42
N VAL A 490 16.58 -1.11 16.84
CA VAL A 490 16.31 -2.12 17.86
C VAL A 490 15.33 -3.14 17.29
N VAL A 491 15.63 -4.42 17.45
CA VAL A 491 14.70 -5.53 17.15
C VAL A 491 14.60 -6.49 18.32
N GLY A 492 13.37 -6.83 18.68
CA GLY A 492 13.07 -7.78 19.73
C GLY A 492 12.72 -9.14 19.16
N VAL A 493 13.34 -10.20 19.68
CA VAL A 493 13.18 -11.57 19.20
C VAL A 493 12.53 -12.44 20.29
N PRO A 494 11.29 -12.89 20.09
CA PRO A 494 10.59 -13.74 21.05
C PRO A 494 11.19 -15.13 21.17
N ALA A 495 10.86 -15.82 22.26
CA ALA A 495 11.38 -17.15 22.57
C ALA A 495 11.09 -18.23 21.52
N CYS A 496 10.11 -18.01 20.64
CA CYS A 496 9.86 -18.86 19.48
C CYS A 496 11.10 -19.10 18.61
N ALA A 497 12.08 -18.18 18.60
CA ALA A 497 13.33 -18.35 17.84
C ALA A 497 14.18 -19.54 18.32
N LEU A 498 13.96 -20.05 19.53
CA LEU A 498 14.61 -21.27 20.02
C LEU A 498 14.01 -22.55 19.41
N PHE A 499 12.76 -22.49 18.94
CA PHE A 499 11.99 -23.65 18.48
C PHE A 499 11.83 -23.66 16.95
N PHE A 500 11.85 -22.48 16.33
CA PHE A 500 11.61 -22.31 14.90
C PHE A 500 12.84 -21.78 14.18
N LYS A 501 13.23 -22.48 13.11
CA LYS A 501 14.37 -22.08 12.25
C LYS A 501 14.16 -20.71 11.59
N THR A 502 12.92 -20.42 11.19
CA THR A 502 12.52 -19.16 10.54
C THR A 502 11.42 -18.51 11.36
N THR A 503 11.57 -17.22 11.67
CA THR A 503 10.61 -16.41 12.43
C THR A 503 10.42 -15.04 11.79
N ALA A 504 9.61 -14.18 12.42
CA ALA A 504 9.51 -12.77 12.06
C ALA A 504 10.88 -12.06 11.91
N LEU A 505 11.91 -12.47 12.66
CA LEU A 505 13.26 -11.90 12.53
C LEU A 505 13.82 -12.08 11.11
N ASP A 506 13.60 -13.22 10.47
CA ASP A 506 14.11 -13.50 9.11
C ASP A 506 13.43 -12.67 8.02
N ILE A 507 12.36 -11.95 8.35
CA ILE A 507 11.62 -11.04 7.46
C ILE A 507 11.94 -9.59 7.81
N LEU A 508 12.03 -9.26 9.09
CA LEU A 508 12.30 -7.89 9.56
C LEU A 508 13.78 -7.51 9.42
N LEU A 509 14.71 -8.41 9.74
CA LEU A 509 16.15 -8.11 9.74
C LEU A 509 16.66 -7.64 8.37
N PRO A 510 16.37 -8.30 7.23
CA PRO A 510 16.80 -7.80 5.92
C PRO A 510 16.26 -6.40 5.60
N ARG A 511 15.05 -6.07 6.04
CA ARG A 511 14.44 -4.74 5.85
C ARG A 511 15.18 -3.67 6.66
N LEU A 512 15.50 -3.97 7.92
CA LEU A 512 16.30 -3.08 8.77
C LEU A 512 17.69 -2.83 8.18
N LEU A 513 18.36 -3.87 7.69
CA LEU A 513 19.68 -3.77 7.07
C LEU A 513 19.66 -3.01 5.74
N ALA A 514 18.56 -3.08 5.00
CA ALA A 514 18.33 -2.28 3.78
C ALA A 514 17.89 -0.83 4.06
N GLY A 515 17.74 -0.45 5.34
CA GLY A 515 17.30 0.90 5.72
C GLY A 515 15.81 1.17 5.41
N VAL A 516 15.01 0.13 5.22
CA VAL A 516 13.57 0.27 4.97
C VAL A 516 12.87 0.66 6.27
N GLU A 517 12.18 1.80 6.26
CA GLU A 517 11.31 2.20 7.36
C GLU A 517 10.11 1.24 7.46
N ILE A 518 9.84 0.76 8.68
CA ILE A 518 8.76 -0.19 8.94
C ILE A 518 7.66 0.55 9.69
N THR A 519 6.48 0.64 9.08
CA THR A 519 5.30 1.26 9.70
C THR A 519 4.37 0.21 10.29
N ARG A 520 3.40 0.65 11.12
CA ARG A 520 2.33 -0.23 11.61
C ARG A 520 1.55 -0.88 10.46
N ARG A 521 1.36 -0.17 9.33
CA ARG A 521 0.67 -0.70 8.15
C ARG A 521 1.49 -1.81 7.48
N ASP A 522 2.81 -1.68 7.42
CA ASP A 522 3.69 -2.71 6.85
C ASP A 522 3.66 -3.98 7.68
N LEU A 523 3.65 -3.86 9.01
CA LEU A 523 3.47 -5.01 9.90
C LEU A 523 2.08 -5.65 9.73
N ALA A 524 1.01 -4.85 9.60
CA ALA A 524 -0.34 -5.36 9.42
C ALA A 524 -0.49 -6.19 8.14
N LYS A 525 0.18 -5.78 7.04
CA LYS A 525 0.18 -6.53 5.77
C LYS A 525 0.77 -7.94 5.90
N LEU A 526 1.67 -8.17 6.86
CA LEU A 526 2.25 -9.50 7.11
C LEU A 526 1.24 -10.52 7.65
N GLY A 527 0.01 -10.12 7.95
CA GLY A 527 -1.06 -11.03 8.38
C GLY A 527 -1.49 -11.99 7.28
N ASP A 528 -1.48 -11.52 6.02
CA ASP A 528 -1.61 -12.39 4.86
C ASP A 528 -0.26 -13.07 4.60
N GLY A 529 -0.25 -14.39 4.48
CA GLY A 529 0.99 -15.18 4.41
C GLY A 529 1.79 -15.29 5.73
N GLY A 530 1.32 -14.71 6.83
CA GLY A 530 2.05 -14.64 8.12
C GLY A 530 2.10 -15.92 8.96
N LEU A 531 1.47 -17.02 8.52
CA LEU A 531 1.38 -18.28 9.26
C LEU A 531 2.39 -19.31 8.73
N CYS A 532 3.30 -19.75 9.60
CA CYS A 532 4.25 -20.81 9.30
C CYS A 532 3.52 -22.17 9.23
N MET A 533 3.81 -22.94 8.18
CA MET A 533 3.22 -24.27 7.99
C MET A 533 3.96 -25.40 8.74
N GLU A 534 4.99 -25.06 9.51
CA GLU A 534 5.78 -26.01 10.32
C GLU A 534 6.27 -27.25 9.53
N CYS A 535 6.73 -27.01 8.29
CA CYS A 535 7.14 -28.08 7.40
C CYS A 535 8.28 -28.92 8.00
N LYS A 536 8.24 -30.25 7.81
CA LYS A 536 9.31 -31.19 8.24
C LYS A 536 10.71 -30.74 7.84
N SER A 537 10.86 -30.22 6.62
CA SER A 537 12.07 -29.54 6.15
C SER A 537 11.71 -28.12 5.77
N CYS A 538 12.37 -27.15 6.42
CA CYS A 538 12.13 -25.73 6.18
C CYS A 538 12.66 -25.32 4.80
N THR A 539 11.77 -24.88 3.90
CA THR A 539 12.09 -24.44 2.53
C THR A 539 12.03 -22.92 2.35
N TYR A 540 11.93 -22.14 3.43
CA TYR A 540 12.02 -20.68 3.37
C TYR A 540 13.34 -20.25 2.68
N PRO A 541 13.32 -19.26 1.76
CA PRO A 541 12.21 -18.35 1.40
C PRO A 541 11.31 -18.82 0.23
N LYS A 542 11.41 -20.09 -0.21
CA LYS A 542 10.50 -20.62 -1.25
C LYS A 542 9.08 -20.81 -0.72
N CYS A 543 8.95 -21.19 0.56
CA CYS A 543 7.70 -21.23 1.33
C CYS A 543 6.87 -19.92 1.21
N PRO A 544 5.52 -19.96 1.29
CA PRO A 544 4.67 -18.75 1.33
C PRO A 544 4.80 -17.91 2.61
N PHE A 545 5.47 -18.39 3.66
CA PHE A 545 5.60 -17.68 4.92
C PHE A 545 6.23 -16.28 4.75
N GLY A 546 5.51 -15.25 5.20
CA GLY A 546 5.91 -13.84 5.14
C GLY A 546 5.83 -13.20 3.76
N LYS A 547 5.08 -13.80 2.83
CA LYS A 547 4.87 -13.27 1.48
C LYS A 547 3.59 -12.46 1.41
#